data_AF-A0A8S3CHX4-F1
#
_entry.id   AF-A0A8S3CHX4-F1
#
_cell.length_a   1.000
_cell.length_b   1.000
_cell.length_c   1.000
_cell.angle_alpha   90.00
_cell.angle_beta   90.00
_cell.angle_gamma   90.00
#
_symmetry.space_group_name_H-M   'P 1'
#
loop_
_entity.id
_entity.type
_entity.pdbx_description
1 polymer ?
#
loop_
_entity_poly.entity_id
_entity_poly.type
_entity_poly.pdbx_seq_one_letter_code
_entity_poly.pdbx_strand_id
1 'polypeptide(L)'
;ETEILPTINRTLVSYCHRGIAALHGVNETKVCLCPPNYFGARCQRQNQRISLTLQFIWRNLTSTHVIFQAIIMLIDEYGHVTPNYEQITYVHSRDCDTKFNIYLLYPNRPKNLTHNWHFPIKLPFLPVNRIAAQLFILDTQQKASCSLSCGEHSKCEQYIHQRHSVFFCRCNQGYSGANCEIFHECNCAKDSFCLASFICVCPLYKFGSRCYLNHSICQLSHNPCQHNGICVPNDDRIDLKGFTCICSQDYSGSRCENINNRIEIYLRDTKIQEIPYNRHGLTLYVSQPFNILLLQIPNGSYYLGILRETFIPSEHIHTEIKSQKRCLPISTLLNNRIINSGYLNRTKYYPLLCRQNRTMMCFYDYDLICICDLDRFSNCFSFNHTMNYDC
;
A
#
# COMPACT_ATOMS: atom_id res chain seq x y z
N GLU A 1 -23.57 22.90 37.34
CA GLU A 1 -23.95 21.55 36.86
C GLU A 1 -22.88 20.58 37.32
N THR A 2 -23.19 19.76 38.33
CA THR A 2 -22.28 18.74 38.84
C THR A 2 -22.37 17.53 37.92
N GLU A 3 -21.31 17.27 37.14
CA GLU A 3 -21.15 16.01 36.39
C GLU A 3 -21.19 14.84 37.38
N ILE A 4 -22.31 14.11 37.39
CA ILE A 4 -22.42 12.81 38.03
C ILE A 4 -21.68 11.83 37.12
N LEU A 5 -20.37 11.68 37.33
CA LEU A 5 -19.62 10.55 36.79
C LEU A 5 -20.27 9.27 37.35
N PRO A 6 -20.81 8.37 36.51
CA PRO A 6 -21.44 7.16 36.99
C PRO A 6 -20.39 6.32 37.73
N THR A 7 -20.63 6.01 39.00
CA THR A 7 -19.80 5.11 39.79
C THR A 7 -19.80 3.73 39.14
N ILE A 8 -18.74 3.43 38.37
CA ILE A 8 -18.57 2.15 37.69
C ILE A 8 -18.46 1.05 38.75
N ASN A 9 -19.47 0.19 38.84
CA ASN A 9 -19.46 -0.95 39.75
C ASN A 9 -18.36 -1.95 39.32
N ARG A 10 -17.21 -1.91 40.01
CA ARG A 10 -16.02 -2.75 39.70
C ARG A 10 -16.31 -4.25 39.69
N THR A 11 -17.31 -4.71 40.44
CA THR A 11 -17.72 -6.12 40.46
C THR A 11 -18.46 -6.57 39.20
N LEU A 12 -19.11 -5.63 38.51
CA LEU A 12 -19.78 -5.88 37.23
C LEU A 12 -18.76 -5.92 36.09
N VAL A 13 -17.76 -5.04 36.13
CA VAL A 13 -16.65 -5.00 35.14
C VAL A 13 -15.83 -6.30 35.15
N SER A 14 -15.57 -6.87 36.33
CA SER A 14 -14.82 -8.13 36.45
C SER A 14 -15.67 -9.39 36.23
N TYR A 15 -17.00 -9.26 36.07
CA TYR A 15 -17.87 -10.40 35.89
C TYR A 15 -17.62 -11.10 34.55
N CYS A 16 -17.45 -10.35 33.48
CA CYS A 16 -17.26 -10.88 32.12
C CYS A 16 -15.80 -10.72 31.69
N HIS A 17 -14.92 -11.67 32.06
CA HIS A 17 -13.47 -11.66 31.82
C HIS A 17 -12.96 -10.67 30.75
N ARG A 18 -13.14 -11.00 29.46
CA ARG A 18 -12.76 -10.14 28.32
C ARG A 18 -13.96 -9.67 27.51
N GLY A 19 -15.15 -9.72 28.11
CA GLY A 19 -16.40 -9.27 27.49
C GLY A 19 -17.06 -8.17 28.28
N ILE A 20 -18.26 -7.80 27.86
CA ILE A 20 -19.01 -6.71 28.48
C ILE A 20 -20.14 -7.32 29.29
N ALA A 21 -20.25 -6.94 30.56
CA ALA A 21 -21.35 -7.33 31.42
C ALA A 21 -22.58 -6.47 31.12
N ALA A 22 -23.71 -7.13 30.90
CA ALA A 22 -25.01 -6.52 30.71
C ALA A 22 -26.02 -7.11 31.70
N LEU A 23 -27.04 -6.34 32.04
CA LEU A 23 -28.16 -6.80 32.85
C LEU A 23 -29.32 -7.14 31.91
N HIS A 24 -29.90 -8.32 32.05
CA HIS A 24 -31.00 -8.79 31.22
C HIS A 24 -32.25 -9.05 32.06
N GLY A 25 -33.38 -8.48 31.62
CA GLY A 25 -34.68 -8.64 32.24
C GLY A 25 -34.90 -7.78 33.49
N VAL A 26 -36.13 -7.85 34.02
CA VAL A 26 -36.62 -7.07 35.17
C VAL A 26 -35.91 -7.45 36.48
N ASN A 27 -35.38 -8.67 36.56
CA ASN A 27 -34.63 -9.18 37.71
C ASN A 27 -33.12 -8.88 37.65
N GLU A 28 -32.66 -8.05 36.69
CA GLU A 28 -31.25 -7.67 36.52
C GLU A 28 -30.26 -8.86 36.46
N THR A 29 -30.61 -9.90 35.70
CA THR A 29 -29.72 -11.07 35.58
C THR A 29 -28.44 -10.69 34.82
N LYS A 30 -27.27 -11.00 35.39
CA LYS A 30 -25.98 -10.67 34.77
C LYS A 30 -25.68 -11.60 33.60
N VAL A 31 -25.61 -11.03 32.40
CA VAL A 31 -25.26 -11.72 31.15
C VAL A 31 -23.98 -11.12 30.58
N CYS A 32 -23.18 -11.92 29.90
CA CYS A 32 -21.94 -11.47 29.27
C CYS A 32 -22.06 -11.44 27.76
N LEU A 33 -21.77 -10.29 27.17
CA LEU A 33 -21.58 -10.11 25.74
C LEU A 33 -20.10 -10.36 25.42
N CYS A 34 -19.81 -11.50 24.82
CA CYS A 34 -18.44 -11.88 24.50
C CYS A 34 -18.02 -11.37 23.13
N PRO A 35 -16.79 -10.81 22.97
CA PRO A 35 -16.23 -10.55 21.67
C PRO A 35 -16.10 -11.86 20.88
N PRO A 36 -16.09 -11.82 19.53
CA PRO A 36 -16.05 -13.03 18.68
C PRO A 36 -14.87 -13.99 18.98
N ASN A 37 -13.82 -13.47 19.59
CA ASN A 37 -12.62 -14.20 20.02
C ASN A 37 -12.79 -15.03 21.30
N TYR A 38 -13.89 -14.85 22.04
CA TYR A 38 -14.13 -15.46 23.34
C TYR A 38 -15.56 -16.01 23.44
N PHE A 39 -15.74 -17.07 24.23
CA PHE A 39 -17.05 -17.69 24.42
C PHE A 39 -17.21 -18.29 25.83
N GLY A 40 -18.42 -18.77 26.12
CA GLY A 40 -18.83 -19.26 27.43
C GLY A 40 -19.60 -18.20 28.23
N ALA A 41 -20.31 -18.64 29.28
CA ALA A 41 -21.22 -17.79 30.06
C ALA A 41 -20.59 -16.51 30.63
N ARG A 42 -19.26 -16.48 30.78
CA ARG A 42 -18.49 -15.32 31.27
C ARG A 42 -17.34 -14.93 30.35
N CYS A 43 -17.38 -15.32 29.08
CA CYS A 43 -16.30 -15.09 28.11
C CYS A 43 -14.94 -15.66 28.54
N GLN A 44 -14.96 -16.77 29.27
CA GLN A 44 -13.79 -17.37 29.90
C GLN A 44 -13.00 -18.29 28.96
N ARG A 45 -13.58 -18.70 27.82
CA ARG A 45 -12.94 -19.59 26.85
C ARG A 45 -12.52 -18.82 25.62
N GLN A 46 -11.39 -19.19 25.02
CA GLN A 46 -10.90 -18.60 23.77
C GLN A 46 -11.36 -19.41 22.57
N ASN A 47 -11.84 -18.73 21.54
CA ASN A 47 -12.23 -19.37 20.29
C ASN A 47 -10.99 -19.76 19.47
N GLN A 48 -11.08 -20.86 18.73
CA GLN A 48 -10.03 -21.24 17.76
C GLN A 48 -10.04 -20.23 16.61
N ARG A 49 -8.88 -19.65 16.30
CA ARG A 49 -8.79 -18.62 15.26
C ARG A 49 -7.46 -18.61 14.53
N ILE A 50 -7.49 -18.02 13.35
CA ILE A 50 -6.31 -17.64 12.59
C ILE A 50 -6.12 -16.14 12.74
N SER A 51 -4.94 -15.76 13.18
CA SER A 51 -4.45 -14.38 13.22
C SER A 51 -3.52 -14.22 12.03
N LEU A 52 -3.98 -13.53 11.00
CA LEU A 52 -3.24 -13.30 9.77
C LEU A 52 -2.76 -11.85 9.71
N THR A 53 -1.47 -11.66 9.48
CA THR A 53 -0.87 -10.34 9.19
C THR A 53 -0.40 -10.33 7.75
N LEU A 54 -0.99 -9.47 6.92
CA LEU A 54 -0.63 -9.30 5.51
C LEU A 54 -0.02 -7.93 5.25
N GLN A 55 1.00 -7.91 4.39
CA GLN A 55 1.50 -6.69 3.77
C GLN A 55 1.53 -6.89 2.25
N PHE A 56 0.93 -5.98 1.50
CA PHE A 56 0.97 -5.98 0.04
C PHE A 56 2.17 -5.16 -0.44
N ILE A 57 2.99 -5.75 -1.29
CA ILE A 57 4.17 -5.09 -1.86
C ILE A 57 3.98 -5.02 -3.37
N TRP A 58 3.91 -3.80 -3.88
CA TRP A 58 3.81 -3.53 -5.31
C TRP A 58 5.21 -3.38 -5.91
N ARG A 59 5.54 -4.18 -6.93
CA ARG A 59 6.90 -4.17 -7.54
C ARG A 59 7.03 -3.32 -8.81
N ASN A 60 5.95 -2.74 -9.32
CA ASN A 60 6.00 -1.91 -10.53
C ASN A 60 6.06 -0.41 -10.15
N LEU A 61 7.21 0.22 -10.39
CA LEU A 61 7.52 1.62 -10.03
C LEU A 61 6.71 2.68 -10.81
N THR A 62 5.90 2.28 -11.81
CA THR A 62 5.29 3.24 -12.75
C THR A 62 3.82 3.57 -12.51
N SER A 63 3.12 2.83 -11.64
CA SER A 63 1.70 3.06 -11.37
C SER A 63 1.46 3.25 -9.88
N THR A 64 1.24 4.49 -9.48
CA THR A 64 0.86 4.88 -8.11
C THR A 64 -0.65 4.83 -7.88
N HIS A 65 -1.44 4.56 -8.94
CA HIS A 65 -2.91 4.64 -8.95
C HIS A 65 -3.61 3.29 -8.79
N VAL A 66 -2.94 2.30 -8.21
CA VAL A 66 -3.48 0.95 -8.10
C VAL A 66 -4.48 0.85 -6.96
N ILE A 67 -5.67 0.36 -7.30
CA ILE A 67 -6.71 -0.06 -6.35
C ILE A 67 -7.06 -1.51 -6.65
N PHE A 68 -7.23 -2.30 -5.60
CA PHE A 68 -7.89 -3.60 -5.73
C PHE A 68 -8.67 -3.93 -4.46
N GLN A 69 -9.57 -4.90 -4.62
CA GLN A 69 -10.29 -5.48 -3.50
C GLN A 69 -9.71 -6.85 -3.19
N ALA A 70 -9.21 -7.02 -1.97
CA ALA A 70 -8.71 -8.29 -1.48
C ALA A 70 -9.80 -8.98 -0.65
N ILE A 71 -10.03 -10.26 -0.93
CA ILE A 71 -10.96 -11.09 -0.17
C ILE A 71 -10.15 -12.18 0.49
N ILE A 72 -10.18 -12.21 1.81
CA ILE A 72 -9.46 -13.14 2.64
C ILE A 72 -10.49 -14.03 3.32
N MET A 73 -10.48 -15.31 2.98
CA MET A 73 -11.44 -16.28 3.48
C MET A 73 -10.74 -17.60 3.80
N LEU A 74 -11.34 -18.39 4.68
CA LEU A 74 -10.92 -19.76 4.89
C LEU A 74 -11.68 -20.66 3.92
N ILE A 75 -10.95 -21.63 3.37
CA ILE A 75 -11.48 -22.65 2.47
C ILE A 75 -11.14 -24.00 3.11
N ASP A 76 -12.10 -24.91 3.14
CA ASP A 76 -11.86 -26.28 3.59
C ASP A 76 -11.25 -27.16 2.48
N GLU A 77 -10.96 -28.43 2.79
CA GLU A 77 -10.35 -29.38 1.86
C GLU A 77 -11.20 -29.70 0.62
N TYR A 78 -12.50 -29.44 0.66
CA TYR A 78 -13.44 -29.70 -0.42
C TYR A 78 -13.73 -28.46 -1.25
N GLY A 79 -13.09 -27.33 -0.91
CA GLY A 79 -13.33 -26.04 -1.56
C GLY A 79 -14.55 -25.29 -1.03
N HIS A 80 -15.14 -25.71 0.10
CA HIS A 80 -16.19 -24.94 0.74
C HIS A 80 -15.60 -23.73 1.44
N VAL A 81 -16.21 -22.59 1.17
CA VAL A 81 -15.80 -21.32 1.75
C VAL A 81 -16.50 -21.12 3.08
N THR A 82 -15.76 -20.62 4.08
CA THR A 82 -16.34 -20.31 5.38
C THR A 82 -17.13 -19.00 5.37
N PRO A 83 -18.22 -18.88 6.14
CA PRO A 83 -19.00 -17.65 6.24
C PRO A 83 -18.25 -16.48 6.88
N ASN A 84 -17.15 -16.73 7.59
CA ASN A 84 -16.29 -15.67 8.10
C ASN A 84 -15.20 -15.33 7.08
N TYR A 85 -15.32 -14.18 6.44
CA TYR A 85 -14.38 -13.64 5.48
C TYR A 85 -14.12 -12.16 5.77
N GLU A 86 -12.98 -11.67 5.35
CA GLU A 86 -12.66 -10.24 5.38
C GLU A 86 -12.44 -9.71 3.98
N GLN A 87 -12.89 -8.49 3.76
CA GLN A 87 -12.81 -7.79 2.49
C GLN A 87 -12.14 -6.44 2.72
N ILE A 88 -11.06 -6.20 2.00
CA ILE A 88 -10.22 -5.01 2.16
C ILE A 88 -10.13 -4.30 0.82
N THR A 89 -10.41 -3.00 0.80
CA THR A 89 -10.13 -2.13 -0.35
C THR A 89 -8.74 -1.54 -0.17
N TYR A 90 -7.77 -2.05 -0.92
CA TYR A 90 -6.39 -1.56 -0.88
C TYR A 90 -6.20 -0.40 -1.86
N VAL A 91 -5.60 0.69 -1.39
CA VAL A 91 -5.24 1.87 -2.18
C VAL A 91 -3.75 2.14 -1.98
N HIS A 92 -2.94 2.04 -3.03
CA HIS A 92 -1.48 2.11 -2.89
C HIS A 92 -0.97 3.38 -2.19
N SER A 93 -1.51 4.56 -2.54
CA SER A 93 -1.13 5.84 -1.95
C SER A 93 -1.44 5.98 -0.44
N ARG A 94 -2.34 5.17 0.09
CA ARG A 94 -2.74 5.15 1.51
C ARG A 94 -2.11 3.99 2.26
N ASP A 95 -2.00 2.84 1.59
CA ASP A 95 -1.82 1.54 2.23
C ASP A 95 -0.46 0.86 1.97
N CYS A 96 0.44 1.48 1.21
CA CYS A 96 1.75 0.91 0.85
C CYS A 96 2.54 0.30 2.02
N ASP A 97 2.58 0.99 3.16
CA ASP A 97 3.32 0.57 4.36
C ASP A 97 2.44 -0.12 5.40
N THR A 98 1.15 -0.27 5.11
CA THR A 98 0.19 -0.80 6.07
C THR A 98 0.33 -2.31 6.21
N LYS A 99 0.21 -2.77 7.46
CA LYS A 99 0.17 -4.19 7.82
C LYS A 99 -1.24 -4.52 8.29
N PHE A 100 -1.99 -5.23 7.47
CA PHE A 100 -3.37 -5.61 7.75
C PHE A 100 -3.40 -6.79 8.72
N ASN A 101 -4.01 -6.59 9.89
CA ASN A 101 -4.19 -7.64 10.90
C ASN A 101 -5.63 -8.13 10.87
N ILE A 102 -5.79 -9.40 10.50
CA ILE A 102 -7.07 -10.03 10.17
C ILE A 102 -7.28 -11.21 11.12
N TYR A 103 -8.47 -11.33 11.69
CA TYR A 103 -8.85 -12.46 12.56
C TYR A 103 -9.95 -13.28 11.91
N LEU A 104 -9.60 -14.47 11.40
CA LEU A 104 -10.56 -15.41 10.83
C LEU A 104 -10.91 -16.48 11.87
N LEU A 105 -12.21 -16.69 12.08
CA LEU A 105 -12.77 -17.68 12.99
C LEU A 105 -13.21 -18.91 12.21
N TYR A 106 -12.95 -20.09 12.75
CA TYR A 106 -13.46 -21.34 12.16
C TYR A 106 -14.97 -21.44 12.38
N PRO A 107 -15.77 -21.76 11.34
CA PRO A 107 -17.21 -21.92 11.49
C PRO A 107 -17.60 -23.17 12.28
N ASN A 108 -16.83 -24.27 12.20
CA ASN A 108 -16.95 -25.48 13.01
C ASN A 108 -15.64 -26.29 12.99
N ARG A 109 -15.39 -27.13 14.03
CA ARG A 109 -14.16 -27.92 14.26
C ARG A 109 -13.69 -28.73 13.01
N PRO A 110 -12.38 -28.99 12.84
CA PRO A 110 -11.81 -29.39 11.54
C PRO A 110 -11.94 -30.88 11.21
N LYS A 111 -12.05 -31.19 9.91
CA LYS A 111 -11.56 -32.43 9.29
C LYS A 111 -10.71 -32.07 8.05
N ASN A 112 -9.58 -32.78 7.99
CA ASN A 112 -8.50 -32.96 7.01
C ASN A 112 -8.17 -31.93 5.90
N LEU A 113 -7.06 -32.22 5.19
CA LEU A 113 -6.21 -31.33 4.41
C LEU A 113 -6.44 -31.47 2.90
N THR A 114 -6.48 -30.36 2.13
CA THR A 114 -5.47 -29.93 1.13
C THR A 114 -5.90 -28.67 0.32
N HIS A 115 -5.03 -28.13 -0.56
CA HIS A 115 -4.58 -26.72 -0.61
C HIS A 115 -5.03 -25.81 -1.79
N ASN A 116 -4.75 -24.47 -1.67
CA ASN A 116 -4.75 -23.32 -2.63
C ASN A 116 -4.26 -21.98 -1.93
N TRP A 117 -3.50 -21.02 -2.55
CA TRP A 117 -2.59 -19.96 -1.92
C TRP A 117 -2.33 -20.26 -0.45
N HIS A 118 -1.63 -21.36 -0.27
CA HIS A 118 -1.81 -22.08 0.97
C HIS A 118 -0.67 -21.73 1.90
N PHE A 119 -0.98 -21.01 2.97
CA PHE A 119 -0.17 -21.06 4.16
C PHE A 119 -0.62 -22.30 4.93
N PRO A 120 0.07 -23.45 4.82
CA PRO A 120 -0.28 -24.60 5.61
C PRO A 120 -0.26 -24.21 7.08
N ILE A 121 -1.41 -24.37 7.74
CA ILE A 121 -1.52 -24.21 9.18
C ILE A 121 -0.80 -25.40 9.79
N LYS A 122 0.49 -25.23 10.09
CA LYS A 122 1.35 -26.32 10.54
C LYS A 122 0.89 -26.93 11.88
N LEU A 123 0.12 -26.19 12.67
CA LEU A 123 -0.26 -26.55 14.05
C LEU A 123 -1.77 -26.32 14.31
N PRO A 124 -2.68 -27.09 13.68
CA PRO A 124 -4.13 -26.88 13.80
C PRO A 124 -4.69 -27.11 15.22
N PHE A 125 -3.91 -27.74 16.11
CA PHE A 125 -4.25 -27.97 17.50
C PHE A 125 -4.02 -26.76 18.40
N LEU A 126 -3.30 -25.73 17.94
CA LEU A 126 -3.12 -24.51 18.71
C LEU A 126 -4.41 -23.68 18.72
N PRO A 127 -4.80 -23.10 19.87
CA PRO A 127 -5.98 -22.25 19.97
C PRO A 127 -5.89 -20.99 19.11
N VAL A 128 -4.68 -20.52 18.79
CA VAL A 128 -4.45 -19.41 17.87
C VAL A 128 -3.30 -19.76 16.93
N ASN A 129 -3.57 -19.77 15.63
CA ASN A 129 -2.54 -19.91 14.60
C ASN A 129 -2.18 -18.52 14.07
N ARG A 130 -0.89 -18.15 14.14
CA ARG A 130 -0.39 -16.86 13.65
C ARG A 130 0.33 -17.06 12.33
N ILE A 131 -0.10 -16.34 11.30
CA ILE A 131 0.49 -16.36 9.97
C ILE A 131 0.86 -14.92 9.62
N ALA A 132 2.11 -14.71 9.20
CA ALA A 132 2.57 -13.43 8.69
C ALA A 132 3.10 -13.64 7.27
N ALA A 133 2.62 -12.85 6.32
CA ALA A 133 3.01 -12.99 4.93
C ALA A 133 3.12 -11.64 4.22
N GLN A 134 4.09 -11.56 3.31
CA GLN A 134 4.24 -10.46 2.37
C GLN A 134 3.82 -10.95 0.99
N LEU A 135 2.88 -10.26 0.37
CA LEU A 135 2.31 -10.62 -0.93
C LEU A 135 2.85 -9.67 -2.00
N PHE A 136 3.62 -10.21 -2.94
CA PHE A 136 4.13 -9.44 -4.08
C PHE A 136 3.13 -9.48 -5.22
N ILE A 137 2.61 -8.32 -5.61
CA ILE A 137 1.67 -8.21 -6.73
C ILE A 137 2.45 -7.89 -8.01
N LEU A 138 2.26 -8.71 -9.03
CA LEU A 138 2.91 -8.59 -10.34
C LEU A 138 1.85 -8.19 -11.38
N ASP A 139 2.20 -7.23 -12.24
CA ASP A 139 1.36 -6.72 -13.32
C ASP A 139 1.20 -7.74 -14.48
N THR A 140 2.19 -8.62 -14.64
CA THR A 140 2.24 -9.60 -15.71
C THR A 140 1.87 -11.00 -15.21
N GLN A 141 0.65 -11.42 -15.52
CA GLN A 141 0.30 -12.85 -15.43
C GLN A 141 1.04 -13.61 -16.53
N GLN A 142 2.10 -14.34 -16.16
CA GLN A 142 2.64 -15.36 -17.06
C GLN A 142 1.56 -16.43 -17.25
N LYS A 143 1.11 -16.59 -18.50
CA LYS A 143 0.22 -17.70 -18.89
C LYS A 143 1.01 -19.01 -18.74
N ALA A 144 0.89 -19.65 -17.58
CA ALA A 144 1.32 -21.03 -17.42
C ALA A 144 0.30 -21.98 -18.07
N SER A 145 0.80 -23.09 -18.61
CA SER A 145 -0.06 -24.20 -19.05
C SER A 145 -0.73 -24.82 -17.82
N CYS A 146 -2.06 -24.77 -17.76
CA CYS A 146 -2.81 -25.44 -16.71
C CYS A 146 -2.94 -26.94 -17.00
N SER A 147 -2.72 -27.78 -15.97
CA SER A 147 -2.91 -29.23 -15.99
C SER A 147 -4.06 -29.74 -15.11
N LEU A 148 -4.81 -28.86 -14.44
CA LEU A 148 -5.96 -29.22 -13.61
C LEU A 148 -7.24 -29.31 -14.44
N SER A 149 -7.97 -30.42 -14.29
CA SER A 149 -9.30 -30.60 -14.89
C SER A 149 -10.34 -29.93 -14.01
N CYS A 150 -11.08 -28.97 -14.58
CA CYS A 150 -12.14 -28.25 -13.89
C CYS A 150 -13.47 -28.44 -14.63
N GLY A 151 -14.61 -28.27 -13.93
CA GLY A 151 -15.95 -28.43 -14.53
C GLY A 151 -16.28 -27.38 -15.60
N GLU A 152 -17.38 -27.55 -16.33
CA GLU A 152 -17.75 -26.69 -17.48
C GLU A 152 -17.87 -25.19 -17.13
N HIS A 153 -18.24 -24.85 -15.88
CA HIS A 153 -18.43 -23.47 -15.42
C HIS A 153 -17.21 -22.87 -14.73
N SER A 154 -16.02 -23.18 -15.23
CA SER A 154 -14.78 -22.79 -14.55
C SER A 154 -13.64 -22.44 -15.51
N LYS A 155 -12.67 -21.72 -14.97
CA LYS A 155 -11.39 -21.45 -15.63
C LYS A 155 -10.26 -21.87 -14.71
N CYS A 156 -9.35 -22.68 -15.20
CA CYS A 156 -8.18 -23.04 -14.42
C CYS A 156 -7.20 -21.86 -14.31
N GLU A 157 -6.76 -21.56 -13.09
CA GLU A 157 -5.77 -20.53 -12.78
C GLU A 157 -4.68 -21.10 -11.86
N GLN A 158 -3.49 -20.50 -11.89
CA GLN A 158 -2.37 -20.91 -11.04
C GLN A 158 -2.25 -20.01 -9.82
N TYR A 159 -1.85 -20.58 -8.68
CA TYR A 159 -1.39 -19.79 -7.54
C TYR A 159 -0.11 -19.04 -7.84
N ILE A 160 -0.16 -17.74 -7.60
CA ILE A 160 1.02 -16.87 -7.66
C ILE A 160 1.95 -17.28 -6.49
N HIS A 161 3.27 -17.38 -6.74
CA HIS A 161 4.33 -17.51 -5.71
C HIS A 161 4.57 -18.89 -5.03
N GLN A 162 4.00 -20.00 -5.51
CA GLN A 162 4.44 -21.33 -5.04
C GLN A 162 5.55 -21.90 -5.92
N ARG A 163 6.59 -22.50 -5.31
CA ARG A 163 7.70 -23.17 -6.03
C ARG A 163 7.21 -24.33 -6.93
N HIS A 164 6.02 -24.84 -6.65
CA HIS A 164 5.33 -25.86 -7.43
C HIS A 164 4.10 -25.22 -8.06
N SER A 165 3.83 -25.51 -9.33
CA SER A 165 2.66 -25.01 -10.06
C SER A 165 1.39 -25.66 -9.51
N VAL A 166 0.84 -25.10 -8.44
CA VAL A 166 -0.47 -25.48 -7.90
C VAL A 166 -1.54 -24.67 -8.61
N PHE A 167 -2.60 -25.35 -9.05
CA PHE A 167 -3.69 -24.80 -9.84
C PHE A 167 -5.01 -24.87 -9.08
N PHE A 168 -5.97 -24.03 -9.45
CA PHE A 168 -7.35 -24.08 -8.98
C PHE A 168 -8.35 -23.75 -10.07
N CYS A 169 -9.59 -24.16 -9.82
CA CYS A 169 -10.72 -23.80 -10.67
C CYS A 169 -11.33 -22.49 -10.17
N ARG A 170 -11.18 -21.42 -10.96
CA ARG A 170 -11.92 -20.18 -10.77
C ARG A 170 -13.32 -20.38 -11.32
N CYS A 171 -14.31 -20.34 -10.44
CA CYS A 171 -15.69 -20.55 -10.81
C CYS A 171 -16.32 -19.32 -11.45
N ASN A 172 -17.23 -19.56 -12.39
CA ASN A 172 -18.14 -18.54 -12.90
C ASN A 172 -19.15 -18.13 -11.82
N GLN A 173 -19.79 -16.98 -12.01
CA GLN A 173 -20.78 -16.45 -11.07
C GLN A 173 -21.94 -17.44 -10.86
N GLY A 174 -22.29 -17.71 -9.60
CA GLY A 174 -23.34 -18.67 -9.22
C GLY A 174 -22.86 -20.12 -9.05
N TYR A 175 -21.57 -20.39 -9.22
CA TYR A 175 -20.97 -21.71 -9.02
C TYR A 175 -19.86 -21.68 -7.97
N SER A 176 -19.72 -22.78 -7.23
CA SER A 176 -18.78 -22.92 -6.12
C SER A 176 -18.29 -24.36 -5.97
N GLY A 177 -17.35 -24.59 -5.04
CA GLY A 177 -16.70 -25.87 -4.79
C GLY A 177 -15.37 -26.00 -5.55
N ALA A 178 -14.56 -27.01 -5.20
CA ALA A 178 -13.21 -27.18 -5.75
C ALA A 178 -13.17 -27.27 -7.30
N ASN A 179 -14.21 -27.85 -7.91
CA ASN A 179 -14.35 -28.01 -9.36
C ASN A 179 -15.47 -27.14 -9.98
N CYS A 180 -16.08 -26.25 -9.20
CA CYS A 180 -17.21 -25.41 -9.62
C CYS A 180 -18.50 -26.17 -9.98
N GLU A 181 -18.77 -27.27 -9.27
CA GLU A 181 -19.94 -28.14 -9.52
C GLU A 181 -21.18 -27.72 -8.72
N ILE A 182 -21.01 -26.91 -7.67
CA ILE A 182 -22.10 -26.54 -6.76
C ILE A 182 -22.75 -25.25 -7.24
N PHE A 183 -23.95 -25.37 -7.81
CA PHE A 183 -24.80 -24.23 -8.14
C PHE A 183 -25.39 -23.58 -6.88
N HIS A 184 -25.45 -22.25 -6.86
CA HIS A 184 -26.11 -21.50 -5.82
C HIS A 184 -26.76 -20.22 -6.36
N GLU A 185 -27.88 -19.84 -5.75
CA GLU A 185 -28.52 -18.57 -6.05
C GLU A 185 -27.77 -17.41 -5.42
N CYS A 186 -27.38 -16.44 -6.24
CA CYS A 186 -26.71 -15.23 -5.79
C CYS A 186 -27.74 -14.16 -5.41
N ASN A 187 -27.78 -13.83 -4.11
CA ASN A 187 -28.66 -12.80 -3.55
C ASN A 187 -28.03 -11.39 -3.52
N CYS A 188 -26.93 -11.19 -4.26
CA CYS A 188 -26.20 -9.93 -4.33
C CYS A 188 -26.85 -8.94 -5.32
N ALA A 189 -26.51 -7.66 -5.24
CA ALA A 189 -26.93 -6.67 -6.23
C ALA A 189 -26.46 -7.04 -7.65
N LYS A 190 -27.24 -6.65 -8.67
CA LYS A 190 -27.03 -7.07 -10.08
C LYS A 190 -25.64 -6.72 -10.66
N ASP A 191 -25.03 -5.65 -10.18
CA ASP A 191 -23.73 -5.12 -10.59
C ASP A 191 -22.57 -5.59 -9.71
N SER A 192 -22.83 -6.51 -8.76
CA SER A 192 -21.82 -7.06 -7.86
C SER A 192 -21.38 -8.46 -8.29
N PHE A 193 -20.17 -8.82 -7.92
CA PHE A 193 -19.63 -10.14 -8.18
C PHE A 193 -19.91 -11.06 -6.98
N CYS A 194 -20.37 -12.27 -7.25
CA CYS A 194 -20.78 -13.24 -6.24
C CYS A 194 -19.82 -14.43 -6.29
N LEU A 195 -19.08 -14.64 -5.20
CA LEU A 195 -18.13 -15.76 -5.06
C LEU A 195 -18.79 -17.01 -4.46
N ALA A 196 -19.77 -16.80 -3.58
CA ALA A 196 -20.57 -17.82 -2.93
C ALA A 196 -21.93 -17.21 -2.58
N SER A 197 -22.91 -18.04 -2.20
CA SER A 197 -24.28 -17.60 -1.85
C SER A 197 -24.35 -16.49 -0.79
N PHE A 198 -23.31 -16.36 0.04
CA PHE A 198 -23.20 -15.38 1.13
C PHE A 198 -22.05 -14.37 0.95
N ILE A 199 -21.24 -14.46 -0.11
CA ILE A 199 -20.10 -13.55 -0.35
C ILE A 199 -20.39 -12.69 -1.58
N CYS A 200 -20.72 -11.43 -1.32
CA CYS A 200 -20.91 -10.42 -2.35
C CYS A 200 -19.74 -9.44 -2.36
N VAL A 201 -19.10 -9.32 -3.51
CA VAL A 201 -17.96 -8.44 -3.78
C VAL A 201 -18.51 -7.15 -4.37
N CYS A 202 -18.57 -6.12 -3.54
CA CYS A 202 -19.22 -4.87 -3.89
C CYS A 202 -18.36 -4.00 -4.80
N PRO A 203 -18.96 -3.36 -5.83
CA PRO A 203 -18.27 -2.35 -6.61
C PRO A 203 -17.90 -1.15 -5.73
N LEU A 204 -16.95 -0.32 -6.20
CA LEU A 204 -16.29 0.74 -5.43
C LEU A 204 -17.22 1.68 -4.63
N TYR A 205 -18.43 1.93 -5.14
CA TYR A 205 -19.39 2.88 -4.56
C TYR A 205 -20.50 2.22 -3.75
N LYS A 206 -20.45 0.89 -3.57
CA LYS A 206 -21.46 0.12 -2.85
C LYS A 206 -20.87 -0.65 -1.68
N PHE A 207 -21.69 -0.90 -0.68
CA PHE A 207 -21.31 -1.63 0.51
C PHE A 207 -22.48 -2.44 1.10
N GLY A 208 -22.19 -3.09 2.23
CA GLY A 208 -23.09 -4.02 2.90
C GLY A 208 -22.94 -5.45 2.37
N SER A 209 -23.41 -6.41 3.14
CA SER A 209 -23.22 -7.85 2.86
C SER A 209 -23.78 -8.31 1.51
N ARG A 210 -24.69 -7.54 0.90
CA ARG A 210 -25.30 -7.83 -0.41
C ARG A 210 -25.11 -6.72 -1.44
N CYS A 211 -24.32 -5.69 -1.15
CA CYS A 211 -24.02 -4.59 -2.06
C CYS A 211 -25.24 -3.79 -2.55
N TYR A 212 -26.30 -3.70 -1.74
CA TYR A 212 -27.47 -2.85 -2.05
C TYR A 212 -27.33 -1.42 -1.52
N LEU A 213 -26.40 -1.17 -0.60
CA LEU A 213 -26.18 0.14 -0.01
C LEU A 213 -25.14 0.91 -0.83
N ASN A 214 -25.31 2.22 -0.96
CA ASN A 214 -24.39 3.09 -1.69
C ASN A 214 -23.69 4.05 -0.74
N HIS A 215 -22.39 4.28 -0.92
CA HIS A 215 -21.68 5.33 -0.19
C HIS A 215 -22.19 6.71 -0.63
N SER A 216 -22.56 7.55 0.34
CA SER A 216 -23.01 8.92 0.07
C SER A 216 -21.86 9.89 -0.23
N ILE A 217 -20.64 9.60 0.26
CA ILE A 217 -19.49 10.51 0.20
C ILE A 217 -18.91 10.61 -1.22
N CYS A 218 -18.86 9.50 -1.97
CA CYS A 218 -18.32 9.46 -3.33
C CYS A 218 -19.41 9.50 -4.42
N GLN A 219 -20.54 10.15 -4.18
CA GLN A 219 -21.61 10.25 -5.18
C GLN A 219 -21.15 11.03 -6.41
N LEU A 220 -21.50 10.55 -7.60
CA LEU A 220 -21.11 11.16 -8.88
C LEU A 220 -21.60 12.62 -9.04
N SER A 221 -22.74 12.97 -8.43
CA SER A 221 -23.28 14.34 -8.44
C SER A 221 -22.51 15.32 -7.56
N HIS A 222 -21.77 14.83 -6.56
CA HIS A 222 -20.99 15.62 -5.62
C HIS A 222 -19.65 14.93 -5.30
N ASN A 223 -18.87 14.60 -6.34
CA ASN A 223 -17.58 13.96 -6.14
C ASN A 223 -16.64 14.90 -5.37
N PRO A 224 -16.12 14.50 -4.19
CA PRO A 224 -15.23 15.34 -3.39
C PRO A 224 -13.84 15.53 -4.01
N CYS A 225 -13.47 14.70 -5.00
CA CYS A 225 -12.22 14.76 -5.73
C CYS A 225 -12.37 15.66 -6.97
N GLN A 226 -11.53 16.69 -7.06
CA GLN A 226 -11.47 17.63 -8.18
C GLN A 226 -10.79 17.01 -9.41
N HIS A 227 -10.86 17.70 -10.55
CA HIS A 227 -10.16 17.36 -11.79
C HIS A 227 -10.34 15.90 -12.24
N ASN A 228 -11.56 15.37 -12.10
CA ASN A 228 -11.91 13.98 -12.40
C ASN A 228 -11.12 12.93 -11.62
N GLY A 229 -10.66 13.26 -10.41
CA GLY A 229 -10.09 12.29 -9.48
C GLY A 229 -11.09 11.20 -9.08
N ILE A 230 -10.59 9.98 -8.88
CA ILE A 230 -11.40 8.84 -8.47
C ILE A 230 -11.55 8.88 -6.95
N CYS A 231 -12.80 8.98 -6.46
CA CYS A 231 -13.10 8.92 -5.03
C CYS A 231 -13.20 7.48 -4.57
N VAL A 232 -12.40 7.10 -3.58
CA VAL A 232 -12.46 5.80 -2.93
C VAL A 232 -12.96 6.00 -1.50
N PRO A 233 -14.13 5.46 -1.13
CA PRO A 233 -14.58 5.50 0.26
C PRO A 233 -13.65 4.63 1.11
N ASN A 234 -13.34 5.10 2.32
CA ASN A 234 -12.63 4.28 3.30
C ASN A 234 -13.61 3.28 3.95
N ASP A 235 -13.11 2.26 4.65
CA ASP A 235 -13.99 1.32 5.36
C ASP A 235 -14.70 2.02 6.53
N ASP A 236 -16.03 2.12 6.43
CA ASP A 236 -16.91 2.76 7.43
C ASP A 236 -16.80 2.11 8.83
N ARG A 237 -16.20 0.91 8.95
CA ARG A 237 -15.91 0.26 10.25
C ARG A 237 -14.88 1.02 11.09
N ILE A 238 -14.08 1.90 10.48
CA ILE A 238 -12.93 2.55 11.12
C ILE A 238 -13.08 4.09 11.13
N ASP A 239 -13.64 4.68 10.08
CA ASP A 239 -13.73 6.15 9.97
C ASP A 239 -15.02 6.60 9.27
N LEU A 240 -15.94 7.20 10.04
CA LEU A 240 -17.29 7.58 9.61
C LEU A 240 -17.32 8.74 8.58
N LYS A 241 -16.16 9.33 8.22
CA LYS A 241 -16.05 10.43 7.24
C LYS A 241 -14.84 10.32 6.30
N GLY A 242 -14.21 9.15 6.21
CA GLY A 242 -12.98 8.98 5.45
C GLY A 242 -13.20 8.68 3.96
N PHE A 243 -12.53 9.41 3.07
CA PHE A 243 -12.36 9.06 1.66
C PHE A 243 -10.91 9.32 1.24
N THR A 244 -10.49 8.67 0.15
CA THR A 244 -9.18 8.90 -0.47
C THR A 244 -9.39 9.21 -1.95
N CYS A 245 -8.79 10.31 -2.41
CA CYS A 245 -8.81 10.65 -3.83
C CYS A 245 -7.59 10.08 -4.54
N ILE A 246 -7.83 9.45 -5.68
CA ILE A 246 -6.78 9.04 -6.61
C ILE A 246 -6.78 10.02 -7.76
N CYS A 247 -5.76 10.84 -7.78
CA CYS A 247 -5.56 11.88 -8.78
C CYS A 247 -4.97 11.28 -10.04
N SER A 248 -5.19 11.90 -11.21
CA SER A 248 -4.37 11.57 -12.38
C SER A 248 -2.97 12.13 -12.22
N GLN A 249 -2.03 11.69 -13.06
CA GLN A 249 -0.63 12.13 -13.01
C GLN A 249 -0.43 13.65 -13.03
N ASP A 250 -1.37 14.41 -13.60
CA ASP A 250 -1.28 15.88 -13.72
C ASP A 250 -1.77 16.62 -12.47
N TYR A 251 -2.34 15.92 -11.48
CA TYR A 251 -2.89 16.53 -10.27
C TYR A 251 -2.42 15.82 -9.00
N SER A 252 -2.54 16.51 -7.87
CA SER A 252 -2.22 15.97 -6.55
C SER A 252 -2.98 16.69 -5.44
N GLY A 253 -2.73 16.30 -4.20
CA GLY A 253 -3.40 16.82 -3.02
C GLY A 253 -4.47 15.86 -2.52
N SER A 254 -5.04 16.20 -1.38
CA SER A 254 -6.03 15.33 -0.70
C SER A 254 -7.32 15.14 -1.50
N ARG A 255 -7.61 16.11 -2.38
CA ARG A 255 -8.79 16.20 -3.25
C ARG A 255 -8.41 16.43 -4.70
N CYS A 256 -7.16 16.19 -5.10
CA CYS A 256 -6.66 16.47 -6.44
C CYS A 256 -6.79 17.95 -6.83
N GLU A 257 -6.67 18.85 -5.86
CA GLU A 257 -6.81 20.29 -5.99
C GLU A 257 -5.58 20.96 -6.60
N ASN A 258 -4.40 20.35 -6.47
CA ASN A 258 -3.15 20.91 -6.94
C ASN A 258 -2.85 20.41 -8.35
N ILE A 259 -2.44 21.30 -9.23
CA ILE A 259 -1.95 20.97 -10.57
C ILE A 259 -0.44 20.70 -10.46
N ASN A 260 0.02 19.56 -10.97
CA ASN A 260 1.42 19.20 -10.99
C ASN A 260 2.16 19.91 -12.13
N ASN A 261 3.41 20.29 -11.86
CA ASN A 261 4.37 20.66 -12.90
C ASN A 261 4.83 19.41 -13.63
N ARG A 262 4.91 19.47 -14.96
CA ARG A 262 5.46 18.40 -15.79
C ARG A 262 6.93 18.68 -16.07
N ILE A 263 7.80 17.78 -15.64
CA ILE A 263 9.25 17.89 -15.83
C ILE A 263 9.71 16.80 -16.79
N GLU A 264 10.22 17.19 -17.95
CA GLU A 264 10.83 16.29 -18.92
C GLU A 264 12.34 16.36 -18.85
N ILE A 265 12.95 15.22 -18.53
CA ILE A 265 14.37 15.06 -18.34
C ILE A 265 14.93 14.27 -19.53
N TYR A 266 15.75 14.91 -20.35
CA TYR A 266 16.42 14.27 -21.48
C TYR A 266 17.85 13.87 -21.10
N LEU A 267 18.23 12.65 -21.45
CA LEU A 267 19.55 12.09 -21.15
C LEU A 267 20.34 12.01 -22.46
N ARG A 268 21.26 12.96 -22.69
CA ARG A 268 22.19 12.94 -23.82
C ARG A 268 23.61 12.64 -23.35
N ASP A 269 24.35 11.87 -24.14
CA ASP A 269 25.77 11.53 -23.94
C ASP A 269 26.10 10.76 -22.64
N THR A 270 25.11 10.17 -21.98
CA THR A 270 25.32 9.37 -20.78
C THR A 270 25.15 7.87 -21.11
N LYS A 271 26.20 7.06 -20.90
CA LYS A 271 26.15 5.58 -20.94
C LYS A 271 25.35 5.00 -19.77
N ILE A 272 24.10 5.42 -19.60
CA ILE A 272 23.19 4.91 -18.56
C ILE A 272 22.32 3.85 -19.21
N GLN A 273 22.59 2.59 -18.89
CA GLN A 273 22.11 1.42 -19.61
C GLN A 273 20.73 0.91 -19.15
N GLU A 274 20.04 1.64 -18.26
CA GLU A 274 18.82 1.16 -17.58
C GLU A 274 17.51 1.83 -18.02
N ILE A 275 17.54 2.74 -19.00
CA ILE A 275 16.31 3.30 -19.56
C ILE A 275 15.80 2.33 -20.64
N PRO A 276 14.50 1.96 -20.66
CA PRO A 276 13.96 1.10 -21.70
C PRO A 276 14.31 1.65 -23.10
N TYR A 277 14.77 0.75 -23.98
CA TYR A 277 15.48 0.95 -25.25
C TYR A 277 14.86 1.92 -26.30
N ASN A 278 13.77 2.61 -25.99
CA ASN A 278 13.06 3.55 -26.86
C ASN A 278 12.64 4.88 -26.19
N ARG A 279 13.09 5.18 -24.96
CA ARG A 279 12.83 6.47 -24.31
C ARG A 279 14.11 7.27 -24.14
N HIS A 280 14.20 8.44 -24.79
CA HIS A 280 15.31 9.39 -24.64
C HIS A 280 15.18 10.31 -23.42
N GLY A 281 14.13 10.12 -22.61
CA GLY A 281 13.88 10.93 -21.43
C GLY A 281 12.86 10.36 -20.44
N LEU A 282 12.84 10.95 -19.25
CA LEU A 282 11.97 10.65 -18.12
C LEU A 282 11.00 11.81 -17.92
N THR A 283 9.72 11.53 -17.64
CA THR A 283 8.73 12.55 -17.28
C THR A 283 8.34 12.40 -15.82
N LEU A 284 8.42 13.48 -15.05
CA LEU A 284 8.03 13.55 -13.64
C LEU A 284 6.91 14.57 -13.48
N TYR A 285 6.02 14.35 -12.52
CA TYR A 285 4.94 15.26 -12.15
C TYR A 285 5.09 15.66 -10.69
N VAL A 286 5.24 16.97 -10.42
CA VAL A 286 5.54 17.48 -9.07
C VAL A 286 4.65 18.67 -8.73
N SER A 287 3.98 18.61 -7.60
CA SER A 287 3.10 19.68 -7.08
C SER A 287 3.70 20.47 -5.94
N GLN A 288 4.61 19.86 -5.18
CA GLN A 288 5.25 20.55 -4.08
C GLN A 288 6.17 21.64 -4.62
N PRO A 289 6.18 22.84 -4.01
CA PRO A 289 7.07 23.90 -4.43
C PRO A 289 8.52 23.46 -4.23
N PHE A 290 9.32 23.56 -5.29
CA PHE A 290 10.74 23.20 -5.26
C PHE A 290 11.58 24.23 -6.01
N ASN A 291 12.80 24.41 -5.52
CA ASN A 291 13.82 25.28 -6.12
C ASN A 291 14.96 24.48 -6.75
N ILE A 292 15.16 23.26 -6.27
CA ILE A 292 16.29 22.40 -6.65
C ILE A 292 15.74 21.03 -7.00
N LEU A 293 16.12 20.50 -8.17
CA LEU A 293 15.91 19.11 -8.54
C LEU A 293 17.27 18.41 -8.67
N LEU A 294 17.51 17.43 -7.82
CA LEU A 294 18.66 16.55 -7.87
C LEU A 294 18.22 15.17 -8.34
N LEU A 295 18.95 14.61 -9.29
CA LEU A 295 18.70 13.28 -9.83
C LEU A 295 19.81 12.34 -9.37
N GLN A 296 19.43 11.28 -8.67
CA GLN A 296 20.34 10.19 -8.32
C GLN A 296 20.17 9.07 -9.35
N ILE A 297 21.30 8.61 -9.89
CA ILE A 297 21.35 7.52 -10.87
C ILE A 297 21.76 6.24 -10.14
N PRO A 298 21.33 5.03 -10.56
CA PRO A 298 21.63 3.75 -9.91
C PRO A 298 23.09 3.52 -9.50
N ASN A 299 24.05 4.13 -10.18
CA ASN A 299 25.47 4.10 -9.83
C ASN A 299 25.86 4.96 -8.61
N GLY A 300 24.89 5.57 -7.92
CA GLY A 300 25.07 6.45 -6.77
C GLY A 300 25.52 7.88 -7.11
N SER A 301 25.60 8.26 -8.39
CA SER A 301 25.99 9.62 -8.79
C SER A 301 24.79 10.58 -8.81
N TYR A 302 25.03 11.81 -8.35
CA TYR A 302 24.04 12.88 -8.35
C TYR A 302 24.24 13.84 -9.52
N TYR A 303 23.14 14.34 -10.08
CA TYR A 303 23.12 15.34 -11.13
C TYR A 303 22.18 16.49 -10.75
N LEU A 304 22.66 17.72 -10.91
CA LEU A 304 21.84 18.91 -10.73
C LEU A 304 20.98 19.12 -11.98
N GLY A 305 19.70 18.76 -11.87
CA GLY A 305 18.74 18.86 -12.97
C GLY A 305 18.22 20.28 -13.15
N ILE A 306 17.72 20.88 -12.06
CA ILE A 306 17.08 22.21 -12.04
C ILE A 306 17.59 22.99 -10.83
N LEU A 307 17.86 24.28 -11.03
CA LEU A 307 18.11 25.27 -9.99
C LEU A 307 17.37 26.55 -10.37
N ARG A 308 16.50 27.06 -9.48
CA ARG A 308 15.69 28.27 -9.72
C ARG A 308 15.44 29.05 -8.43
N GLU A 309 15.16 30.33 -8.57
CA GLU A 309 14.84 31.22 -7.44
C GLU A 309 13.37 31.12 -7.01
N THR A 310 12.45 30.96 -7.96
CA THR A 310 11.01 30.92 -7.71
C THR A 310 10.38 29.70 -8.35
N PHE A 311 9.47 29.06 -7.62
CA PHE A 311 8.64 27.98 -8.14
C PHE A 311 7.48 28.58 -8.94
N ILE A 312 7.26 28.09 -10.16
CA ILE A 312 6.14 28.47 -11.01
C ILE A 312 5.16 27.29 -11.04
N PRO A 313 3.91 27.45 -10.57
CA PRO A 313 2.92 26.39 -10.60
C PRO A 313 2.44 26.06 -12.03
N SER A 314 2.05 24.80 -12.25
CA SER A 314 1.59 24.25 -13.53
C SER A 314 2.55 24.43 -14.72
N GLU A 315 3.85 24.51 -14.47
CA GLU A 315 4.85 24.75 -15.51
C GLU A 315 5.28 23.44 -16.21
N HIS A 316 5.52 23.53 -17.52
CA HIS A 316 6.22 22.51 -18.31
C HIS A 316 7.71 22.82 -18.37
N ILE A 317 8.53 21.97 -17.74
CA ILE A 317 9.96 22.18 -17.59
C ILE A 317 10.72 21.14 -18.39
N HIS A 318 11.57 21.59 -19.31
CA HIS A 318 12.50 20.72 -20.01
C HIS A 318 13.90 20.87 -19.40
N THR A 319 14.52 19.77 -18.98
CA THR A 319 15.91 19.76 -18.54
C THR A 319 16.69 18.65 -19.22
N GLU A 320 17.93 18.94 -19.56
CA GLU A 320 18.86 18.00 -20.16
C GLU A 320 19.98 17.69 -19.18
N ILE A 321 20.29 16.41 -19.00
CA ILE A 321 21.36 15.93 -18.12
C ILE A 321 22.60 15.65 -18.96
N LYS A 322 23.65 16.43 -18.70
CA LYS A 322 24.97 16.33 -19.32
C LYS A 322 26.04 16.07 -18.26
N SER A 323 27.24 15.68 -18.69
CA SER A 323 28.36 15.41 -17.79
C SER A 323 28.73 16.60 -16.89
N GLN A 324 28.54 17.85 -17.34
CA GLN A 324 28.84 19.06 -16.58
C GLN A 324 27.87 19.31 -15.41
N LYS A 325 26.67 18.72 -15.46
CA LYS A 325 25.66 18.80 -14.39
C LYS A 325 25.89 17.76 -13.30
N ARG A 326 26.88 16.87 -13.44
CA ARG A 326 27.21 15.86 -12.45
C ARG A 326 27.82 16.52 -11.21
N CYS A 327 27.26 16.23 -10.04
CA CYS A 327 27.86 16.61 -8.78
C CYS A 327 29.00 15.66 -8.45
N LEU A 328 30.20 16.20 -8.21
CA LEU A 328 31.39 15.40 -7.95
C LEU A 328 31.54 15.09 -6.45
N PRO A 329 31.99 13.89 -6.06
CA PRO A 329 32.31 13.61 -4.66
C PRO A 329 33.56 14.38 -4.24
N ILE A 330 33.56 14.89 -3.01
CA ILE A 330 34.72 15.63 -2.50
C ILE A 330 36.02 14.81 -2.47
N SER A 331 35.89 13.48 -2.40
CA SER A 331 37.01 12.54 -2.47
C SER A 331 37.82 12.65 -3.76
N THR A 332 37.21 13.14 -4.84
CA THR A 332 37.87 13.37 -6.13
C THR A 332 38.42 14.78 -6.28
N LEU A 333 38.05 15.70 -5.39
CA LEU A 333 38.37 17.13 -5.51
C LEU A 333 39.46 17.58 -4.53
N LEU A 334 39.60 16.92 -3.39
CA LEU A 334 40.55 17.30 -2.34
C LEU A 334 41.59 16.19 -2.08
N ASN A 335 42.74 16.58 -1.54
CA ASN A 335 43.78 15.63 -1.14
C ASN A 335 43.33 14.77 0.07
N ASN A 336 43.83 13.53 0.13
CA ASN A 336 43.51 12.58 1.21
C ASN A 336 43.76 13.13 2.63
N ARG A 337 44.78 13.98 2.82
CA ARG A 337 45.01 14.66 4.12
C ARG A 337 43.85 15.55 4.55
N ILE A 338 43.22 16.25 3.61
CA ILE A 338 42.12 17.18 3.87
C ILE A 338 40.82 16.38 4.04
N ILE A 339 40.60 15.35 3.22
CA ILE A 339 39.43 14.46 3.34
C ILE A 339 39.37 13.80 4.73
N ASN A 340 40.51 13.33 5.23
CA ASN A 340 40.61 12.70 6.55
C ASN A 340 40.62 13.71 7.71
N SER A 341 40.62 15.01 7.42
CA SER A 341 40.47 16.05 8.44
C SER A 341 39.02 16.16 8.88
N GLY A 342 38.78 16.70 10.08
CA GLY A 342 37.44 16.93 10.60
C GLY A 342 36.61 17.85 9.70
N TYR A 343 35.29 17.69 9.77
CA TYR A 343 34.31 18.43 8.96
C TYR A 343 34.59 19.94 8.85
N LEU A 344 34.83 20.62 9.97
CA LEU A 344 35.09 22.07 10.03
C LEU A 344 36.37 22.51 9.28
N ASN A 345 37.33 21.61 9.10
CA ASN A 345 38.54 21.91 8.34
C ASN A 345 38.32 21.72 6.83
N ARG A 346 37.45 20.78 6.43
CA ARG A 346 37.11 20.58 5.02
C ARG A 346 36.28 21.73 4.45
N THR A 347 35.30 22.22 5.21
CA THR A 347 34.39 23.30 4.77
C THR A 347 35.12 24.58 4.39
N LYS A 348 36.28 24.86 5.00
CA LYS A 348 37.16 25.99 4.64
C LYS A 348 37.61 25.97 3.18
N TYR A 349 37.68 24.79 2.56
CA TYR A 349 38.11 24.61 1.17
C TYR A 349 36.95 24.64 0.17
N TYR A 350 35.70 24.56 0.61
CA TYR A 350 34.54 24.50 -0.29
C TYR A 350 34.41 25.72 -1.22
N PRO A 351 34.60 26.97 -0.75
CA PRO A 351 34.56 28.13 -1.64
C PRO A 351 35.67 28.10 -2.70
N LEU A 352 36.82 27.51 -2.37
CA LEU A 352 37.96 27.39 -3.30
C LEU A 352 37.62 26.46 -4.47
N LEU A 353 36.88 25.37 -4.22
CA LEU A 353 36.48 24.40 -5.24
C LEU A 353 35.64 25.05 -6.33
N CYS A 354 34.65 25.87 -5.95
CA CYS A 354 33.83 26.61 -6.91
C CYS A 354 34.63 27.66 -7.69
N ARG A 355 35.60 28.33 -7.05
CA ARG A 355 36.45 29.35 -7.70
C ARG A 355 37.44 28.74 -8.70
N GLN A 356 38.03 27.59 -8.38
CA GLN A 356 39.05 26.94 -9.22
C GLN A 356 38.44 26.26 -10.45
N ASN A 357 37.30 25.59 -10.29
CA ASN A 357 36.67 24.86 -11.39
C ASN A 357 35.40 25.57 -11.88
N ARG A 358 35.54 26.47 -12.86
CA ARG A 358 34.42 27.30 -13.36
C ARG A 358 33.28 26.53 -14.01
N THR A 359 33.53 25.33 -14.52
CA THR A 359 32.48 24.50 -15.17
C THR A 359 31.72 23.63 -14.18
N MET A 360 32.21 23.49 -12.94
CA MET A 360 31.55 22.72 -11.90
C MET A 360 30.32 23.46 -11.37
N MET A 361 29.17 22.78 -11.36
CA MET A 361 27.92 23.32 -10.83
C MET A 361 27.65 22.86 -9.39
N CYS A 362 28.07 21.66 -9.02
CA CYS A 362 27.81 21.10 -7.70
C CYS A 362 28.85 20.04 -7.30
N PHE A 363 28.93 19.77 -5.99
CA PHE A 363 29.71 18.69 -5.39
C PHE A 363 29.05 18.25 -4.08
N TYR A 364 29.49 17.13 -3.50
CA TYR A 364 28.91 16.62 -2.26
C TYR A 364 29.98 16.04 -1.31
N ASP A 365 29.73 16.17 0.00
CA ASP A 365 30.60 15.71 1.10
C ASP A 365 29.77 15.11 2.24
N TYR A 366 29.95 13.82 2.52
CA TYR A 366 29.20 13.04 3.51
C TYR A 366 27.68 13.25 3.47
N ASP A 367 27.16 14.23 4.23
CA ASP A 367 25.73 14.53 4.42
C ASP A 367 25.36 15.91 3.84
N LEU A 368 26.19 16.46 2.94
CA LEU A 368 25.98 17.76 2.32
C LEU A 368 26.04 17.68 0.81
N ILE A 369 25.16 18.46 0.18
CA ILE A 369 25.29 18.84 -1.22
C ILE A 369 25.56 20.33 -1.28
N CYS A 370 26.55 20.69 -2.10
CA CYS A 370 26.99 22.06 -2.34
C CYS A 370 26.77 22.44 -3.80
N ILE A 371 26.21 23.63 -4.01
CA ILE A 371 25.96 24.22 -5.32
C ILE A 371 26.86 25.46 -5.47
N CYS A 372 27.56 25.55 -6.60
CA CYS A 372 28.30 26.75 -6.95
C CYS A 372 27.37 27.74 -7.63
N ASP A 373 27.18 28.92 -7.04
CA ASP A 373 26.38 29.99 -7.63
C ASP A 373 27.12 30.73 -8.76
N LEU A 374 26.48 31.76 -9.30
CA LEU A 374 27.02 32.61 -10.37
C LEU A 374 28.28 33.36 -9.92
N ASP A 375 28.32 33.81 -8.66
CA ASP A 375 29.45 34.49 -8.04
C ASP A 375 30.56 33.52 -7.58
N ARG A 376 30.36 32.22 -7.85
CA ARG A 376 31.26 31.11 -7.51
C ARG A 376 31.47 30.93 -6.01
N PHE A 377 30.48 31.31 -5.20
CA PHE A 377 30.37 30.86 -3.82
C PHE A 377 29.75 29.47 -3.75
N SER A 378 30.18 28.69 -2.76
CA SER A 378 29.64 27.37 -2.47
C SER A 378 28.49 27.49 -1.48
N ASN A 379 27.27 27.23 -1.92
CA ASN A 379 26.08 27.18 -1.08
C ASN A 379 25.77 25.71 -0.75
N CYS A 380 25.96 25.33 0.52
CA CYS A 380 25.84 23.94 0.96
C CYS A 380 24.65 23.74 1.88
N PHE A 381 23.95 22.63 1.73
CA PHE A 381 22.81 22.24 2.55
C PHE A 381 22.88 20.76 2.91
N SER A 382 22.24 20.39 4.03
CA SER A 382 22.17 19.00 4.48
C SER A 382 21.33 18.17 3.53
N PHE A 383 21.83 16.99 3.19
CA PHE A 383 21.20 16.05 2.28
C PHE A 383 21.41 14.62 2.79
N ASN A 384 20.31 13.90 3.01
CA ASN A 384 20.35 12.52 3.43
C ASN A 384 20.44 11.59 2.21
N HIS A 385 21.63 11.09 1.93
CA HIS A 385 21.90 10.19 0.81
C HIS A 385 21.28 8.78 0.93
N THR A 386 20.69 8.45 2.10
CA THR A 386 20.07 7.14 2.38
C THR A 386 18.54 7.16 2.32
N MET A 387 17.94 8.33 2.12
CA MET A 387 16.49 8.49 2.11
C MET A 387 15.92 8.07 0.75
N ASN A 388 15.28 6.91 0.71
CA ASN A 388 14.52 6.44 -0.46
C ASN A 388 13.01 6.55 -0.17
N TYR A 389 12.27 7.13 -1.11
CA TYR A 389 10.80 7.14 -1.09
C TYR A 389 10.30 5.99 -1.96
N ASP A 390 10.17 4.81 -1.36
CA ASP A 390 9.60 3.62 -2.01
C ASP A 390 8.05 3.60 -1.88
N CYS A 391 7.53 4.52 -1.06
CA CYS A 391 6.16 5.01 -0.96
C CYS A 391 6.22 6.55 -0.71
#